data_AF-A0A661I1E9-F1
#
_entry.id   AF-A0A661I1E9-F1
#
_cell.length_a   1.000
_cell.length_b   1.000
_cell.length_c   1.000
_cell.angle_alpha   90.00
_cell.angle_beta   90.00
_cell.angle_gamma   90.00
#
_symmetry.space_group_name_H-M   'P 1'
#
loop_
_entity.id
_entity.type
_entity.pdbx_description
1 polymer ?
#
loop_
_entity_poly.entity_id
_entity_poly.type
_entity_poly.pdbx_seq_one_letter_code
_entity_poly.pdbx_strand_id
1 'polypeptide(L)' 'MKSKVLEIIAKLSDLGFDQQLKEKVKLYFEGSLPQKEYQEIHKLIIFVEEVLDECLFKKREPQCSP' A
#
# COMPACT_ATOMS: atom_id res chain seq x y z
N MET A 1 -6.60 13.24 -2.91
CA MET A 1 -6.51 11.86 -3.42
C MET A 1 -5.13 11.47 -3.97
N LYS A 2 -4.31 12.35 -4.56
CA LYS A 2 -2.99 11.98 -5.13
C LYS A 2 -1.91 11.49 -4.14
N SER A 3 -2.01 11.82 -2.84
CA SER A 3 -1.01 11.43 -1.83
C SER A 3 -1.00 9.93 -1.55
N LYS A 4 -2.18 9.34 -1.26
CA LYS A 4 -2.30 7.92 -0.88
C LYS A 4 -1.78 6.95 -1.95
N VAL A 5 -2.03 7.25 -3.23
CA VAL A 5 -1.54 6.43 -4.35
C VAL A 5 -0.01 6.34 -4.33
N LEU A 6 0.66 7.47 -4.14
CA LEU A 6 2.11 7.54 -4.13
C LEU A 6 2.69 6.80 -2.92
N GLU A 7 2.05 6.92 -1.76
CA GLU A 7 2.46 6.23 -0.53
C GLU A 7 2.37 4.70 -0.69
N ILE A 8 1.26 4.18 -1.23
CA ILE A 8 1.10 2.75 -1.48
C ILE A 8 2.10 2.26 -2.54
N ILE A 9 2.31 3.01 -3.62
CA ILE A 9 3.28 2.63 -4.66
C ILE A 9 4.71 2.61 -4.10
N ALA A 10 5.07 3.56 -3.23
CA ALA A 10 6.35 3.58 -2.55
C ALA A 10 6.52 2.34 -1.66
N LYS A 11 5.54 2.04 -0.80
CA LYS A 11 5.54 0.83 0.05
C LYS A 11 5.65 -0.46 -0.77
N LEU A 12 4.92 -0.56 -1.88
CA LEU A 12 5.01 -1.72 -2.79
C LEU A 12 6.39 -1.82 -3.44
N SER A 13 7.03 -0.69 -3.74
CA SER A 13 8.40 -0.68 -4.27
C SER A 13 9.42 -1.13 -3.23
N ASP A 14 9.26 -0.72 -1.96
CA ASP A 14 10.12 -1.15 -0.85
C ASP A 14 9.99 -2.65 -0.56
N LEU A 15 8.80 -3.22 -0.78
CA LEU A 15 8.55 -4.66 -0.68
C LEU A 15 9.01 -5.45 -1.91
N GLY A 16 9.52 -4.77 -2.95
CA GLY A 16 10.02 -5.42 -4.16
C GLY A 16 8.94 -5.93 -5.11
N PHE A 17 7.71 -5.43 -5.02
CA PHE A 17 6.65 -5.81 -5.96
C PHE A 17 6.90 -5.26 -7.37
N ASP A 18 6.52 -6.05 -8.36
CA ASP A 18 6.69 -5.74 -9.78
C ASP A 18 5.92 -4.50 -10.24
N GLN A 19 6.38 -3.95 -11.36
CA GLN A 19 5.79 -2.76 -11.98
C GLN A 19 4.32 -2.95 -12.37
N GLN A 20 3.93 -4.15 -12.81
CA GLN A 20 2.53 -4.45 -13.18
C GLN A 20 1.57 -4.26 -11.99
N LEU A 21 1.97 -4.67 -10.79
CA LEU A 21 1.13 -4.54 -9.60
C LEU A 21 0.95 -3.07 -9.22
N LYS A 22 2.02 -2.28 -9.32
CA LYS A 22 1.99 -0.83 -9.09
C LYS A 22 1.09 -0.11 -10.08
N GLU A 23 1.06 -0.57 -11.33
CA GLU A 23 0.17 -0.03 -12.37
C GLU A 23 -1.30 -0.36 -12.09
N LYS A 24 -1.60 -1.60 -11.66
CA LYS A 24 -2.95 -1.99 -11.23
C LYS A 24 -3.45 -1.17 -10.04
N VAL A 25 -2.58 -0.83 -9.09
CA VAL A 25 -2.93 0.09 -7.99
C VAL A 25 -3.27 1.48 -8.51
N LYS A 26 -2.53 2.03 -9.49
CA LYS A 26 -2.90 3.30 -10.12
C LYS A 26 -4.29 3.22 -10.73
N LEU A 27 -4.54 2.20 -11.55
CA LEU A 27 -5.83 1.96 -12.19
C LEU A 27 -6.97 1.80 -11.17
N TYR A 28 -6.70 1.18 -10.01
CA TYR A 28 -7.66 1.05 -8.92
C TYR A 28 -8.10 2.42 -8.39
N PHE A 29 -7.15 3.32 -8.10
CA PHE A 29 -7.46 4.66 -7.62
C PHE A 29 -8.03 5.59 -8.69
N GLU A 30 -7.74 5.32 -9.96
CA GLU A 30 -8.36 5.96 -11.12
C GLU A 30 -9.76 5.39 -11.44
N GLY A 31 -10.22 4.38 -10.71
CA GLY A 31 -11.53 3.74 -10.92
C GLY A 31 -11.64 2.97 -12.24
N SER A 32 -10.51 2.70 -12.88
CA SER A 32 -10.40 2.08 -14.21
C SER A 32 -9.97 0.62 -14.16
N LEU A 33 -9.76 0.06 -12.97
CA LEU A 33 -9.34 -1.32 -12.80
C LEU A 33 -10.50 -2.30 -13.09
N PRO A 34 -10.26 -3.37 -13.87
CA PRO A 34 -11.27 -4.40 -14.12
C PRO A 34 -11.79 -5.02 -12.83
N GLN A 35 -13.11 -5.27 -12.77
CA GLN A 35 -13.79 -5.79 -11.57
C GLN A 35 -13.22 -7.13 -11.07
N LYS A 36 -12.70 -7.95 -12.00
CA LYS A 36 -12.03 -9.23 -11.70
C LYS A 36 -10.77 -9.06 -10.84
N GLU A 37 -10.02 -8.00 -11.10
CA GLU A 37 -8.76 -7.69 -10.40
C GLU A 37 -8.96 -6.72 -9.23
N TYR A 38 -10.11 -6.02 -9.22
CA TYR A 38 -10.45 -5.04 -8.19
C TYR A 38 -10.39 -5.64 -6.78
N GLN A 39 -10.96 -6.83 -6.56
CA GLN A 39 -10.95 -7.45 -5.23
C GLN A 39 -9.54 -7.81 -4.75
N GLU A 40 -8.67 -8.29 -5.64
CA GLU A 40 -7.30 -8.64 -5.29
C GLU A 40 -6.48 -7.40 -4.93
N ILE A 41 -6.57 -6.36 -5.76
CA ILE A 41 -5.87 -5.09 -5.53
C ILE A 41 -6.43 -4.36 -4.31
N HIS A 42 -7.75 -4.41 -4.07
CA HIS A 42 -8.36 -3.84 -2.88
C HIS A 42 -7.84 -4.49 -1.59
N LYS A 43 -7.75 -5.83 -1.55
CA LYS A 43 -7.17 -6.57 -0.41
C LYS A 43 -5.70 -6.23 -0.21
N LEU A 44 -4.93 -6.12 -1.30
CA LEU A 44 -3.53 -5.73 -1.23
C LEU A 44 -3.36 -4.33 -0.62
N ILE A 45 -4.19 -3.37 -1.06
CA ILE A 45 -4.18 -2.01 -0.54
C ILE A 45 -4.47 -2.00 0.96
N ILE A 46 -5.51 -2.71 1.40
CA ILE A 46 -5.85 -2.85 2.83
C ILE A 46 -4.69 -3.47 3.59
N PHE A 47 -4.07 -4.54 3.08
CA PHE A 47 -2.91 -5.15 3.71
C PHE A 47 -1.71 -4.19 3.84
N VAL A 48 -1.43 -3.41 2.79
CA VAL A 48 -0.34 -2.41 2.77
C VAL A 48 -0.66 -1.23 3.70
N GLU A 49 -1.93 -0.88 3.87
CA GLU A 49 -2.35 0.18 4.79
C GLU A 49 -2.39 -0.28 6.24
N GLU A 50 -2.88 -1.48 6.55
CA GLU A 50 -3.02 -1.96 7.93
C GLU A 50 -1.74 -2.64 8.44
N VAL A 51 -1.21 -3.61 7.69
CA VAL A 51 -0.11 -4.46 8.18
C VAL A 51 1.22 -3.74 8.13
N LEU A 52 1.48 -2.94 7.08
CA LEU A 52 2.74 -2.19 7.03
C LEU A 52 2.72 -0.97 7.93
N ASP A 53 1.58 -0.31 8.15
CA ASP A 53 1.55 0.73 9.18
C ASP A 53 1.80 0.14 10.56
N GLU A 54 1.17 -0.99 10.91
CA GLU A 54 1.45 -1.62 12.19
C GLU A 54 2.90 -2.12 12.32
N CYS A 55 3.48 -2.72 11.28
CA CYS A 55 4.86 -3.22 11.33
C CYS A 55 5.94 -2.12 11.26
N LEU A 56 5.71 -1.02 10.54
CA LEU A 56 6.68 0.07 10.39
C LEU A 56 6.50 1.16 11.45
N PHE A 57 5.28 1.47 11.88
CA PHE A 57 5.01 2.54 12.86
C PHE A 57 5.07 2.07 14.31
N LYS A 58 4.82 0.79 14.65
CA LYS A 58 5.09 0.29 16.02
C LYS A 58 6.59 0.24 16.37
N LYS A 59 7.50 0.47 15.42
CA LYS A 59 8.94 0.64 15.67
C LYS A 59 9.38 2.08 15.97
N ARG A 60 8.47 3.06 16.01
CA ARG A 60 8.77 4.47 16.35
C ARG A 60 8.29 4.91 17.73
N GLU A 61 8.33 4.01 18.71
CA GLU A 61 8.57 4.47 20.08
C GLU A 61 9.95 3.96 20.52
N PRO A 62 11.01 4.79 20.54
CA PRO A 62 11.93 4.70 21.64
C PRO A 62 11.14 5.14 22.88
N GLN A 63 10.51 4.21 23.58
CA GLN A 63 10.21 4.43 24.98
C GLN A 63 11.57 4.49 25.70
N CYS A 64 12.21 5.66 25.63
CA CYS A 64 13.23 6.04 26.58
C CYS A 64 12.54 6.05 27.95
N SER A 65 12.88 5.03 28.73
CA SER A 65 12.53 4.88 30.12
C SER A 65 12.91 6.12 30.93
N PRO A 66 12.06 6.58 31.84
CA PRO A 66 12.48 6.97 33.18
C PRO A 66 12.44 5.76 34.14
#